data_AF-A0A6C0Q546-F1
#
_entry.id   AF-A0A6C0Q546-F1
#
_cell.length_a   1.000
_cell.length_b   1.000
_cell.length_c   1.000
_cell.angle_alpha   90.00
_cell.angle_beta   90.00
_cell.angle_gamma   90.00
#
_symmetry.space_group_name_H-M   'P 1'
#
loop_
_entity.id
_entity.type
_entity.pdbx_description
1 polymer ?
#
loop_
_entity_poly.entity_id
_entity_poly.type
_entity_poly.pdbx_seq_one_letter_code
_entity_poly.pdbx_strand_id
1 'polypeptide(L)'
;MMTMEEKRVVGVKGAALRVSSPERAQAVFELAGVSVTIGRAVPERAPDVGLGPDPQRWVGRLHCTLDFADGMWSVTDNASVNGTLLKHGDTIERLQARKRIQHGDTLLILGDMDPEGEPVYWELTFLDPHTTRPAPFGSPSDVRHTGPCLRYDWVAARAYRNEDGEETLITGLRPQGHQLLRYMAGRSISGAAVACEHAELITALWGAHEEWAPHRSYSRADIAGVVRAVRRCVEADPSNPKILETVTGIGYRLNVLAGGGSTGEQGASGL
;
A
#
# COMPACT_ATOMS: atom_id res chain seq x y z
N MET A 1 2.56 2.37 52.41
CA MET A 1 3.64 2.92 51.58
C MET A 1 3.89 1.90 50.48
N MET A 2 3.16 2.03 49.36
CA MET A 2 3.21 1.08 48.25
C MET A 2 4.40 1.46 47.36
N THR A 3 5.40 0.60 47.32
CA THR A 3 6.46 0.61 46.30
C THR A 3 5.83 0.31 44.96
N MET A 4 5.76 1.30 44.07
CA MET A 4 5.49 1.08 42.66
C MET A 4 6.76 0.50 42.03
N GLU A 5 6.64 -0.74 41.56
CA GLU A 5 7.68 -1.45 40.83
C GLU A 5 8.09 -0.65 39.59
N GLU A 6 9.38 -0.34 39.53
CA GLU A 6 10.04 0.19 38.34
C GLU A 6 10.01 -0.91 37.26
N LYS A 7 9.06 -0.81 36.33
CA LYS A 7 8.94 -1.70 35.18
C LYS A 7 10.17 -1.51 34.30
N ARG A 8 11.23 -2.31 34.54
CA ARG A 8 12.38 -2.42 33.65
C ARG A 8 11.89 -2.76 32.24
N VAL A 9 11.98 -1.80 31.33
CA VAL A 9 11.84 -2.04 29.90
C VAL A 9 13.05 -2.86 29.48
N VAL A 10 12.86 -4.17 29.33
CA VAL A 10 13.87 -5.06 28.75
C VAL A 10 14.04 -4.64 27.29
N GLY A 11 15.17 -4.01 26.97
CA GLY A 11 15.52 -3.69 25.59
C GLY A 11 15.56 -4.96 24.76
N VAL A 12 14.84 -4.96 23.63
CA VAL A 12 14.86 -6.05 22.65
C VAL A 12 16.28 -6.13 22.08
N LYS A 13 17.02 -7.20 22.37
CA LYS A 13 18.36 -7.39 21.82
C LYS A 13 18.28 -7.97 20.40
N GLY A 14 18.73 -7.19 19.42
CA GLY A 14 19.39 -7.69 18.21
C GLY A 14 18.58 -7.74 16.91
N ALA A 15 17.33 -7.30 16.89
CA ALA A 15 16.57 -7.25 15.63
C ALA A 15 16.89 -5.97 14.85
N ALA A 16 17.04 -6.08 13.54
CA ALA A 16 17.34 -4.96 12.64
C ALA A 16 16.43 -4.96 11.41
N LEU A 17 16.30 -3.79 10.78
CA LEU A 17 15.74 -3.66 9.44
C LEU A 17 16.87 -3.30 8.47
N ARG A 18 17.07 -4.15 7.47
CA ARG A 18 17.86 -3.79 6.30
C ARG A 18 16.94 -3.17 5.26
N VAL A 19 17.18 -1.92 4.92
CA VAL A 19 16.38 -1.10 4.02
C VAL A 19 17.15 -0.91 2.72
N SER A 20 16.54 -1.28 1.60
CA SER A 20 17.00 -0.92 0.26
C SER A 20 16.08 0.13 -0.34
N SER A 21 16.64 1.21 -0.87
CA SER A 21 15.90 2.25 -1.59
C SER A 21 15.55 1.82 -3.03
N PRO A 22 14.62 2.53 -3.69
CA PRO A 22 14.38 2.39 -5.12
C PRO A 22 15.64 2.53 -5.98
N GLU A 23 16.58 3.37 -5.55
CA GLU A 23 17.89 3.59 -6.19
C GLU A 23 18.94 2.54 -5.79
N ARG A 24 18.52 1.47 -5.11
CA ARG A 24 19.38 0.36 -4.60
C ARG A 24 20.40 0.77 -3.53
N ALA A 25 20.28 1.97 -2.95
CA ALA A 25 21.07 2.33 -1.78
C ALA A 25 20.60 1.52 -0.56
N GLN A 26 21.53 1.06 0.27
CA GLN A 26 21.21 0.20 1.42
C GLN A 26 21.61 0.85 2.75
N ALA A 27 20.77 0.66 3.75
CA ALA A 27 21.02 1.04 5.13
C ALA A 27 20.50 -0.05 6.08
N VAL A 28 21.07 -0.14 7.28
CA VAL A 28 20.60 -1.04 8.33
C VAL A 28 20.24 -0.21 9.55
N PHE A 29 19.04 -0.44 10.08
CA PHE A 29 18.51 0.24 11.25
C PHE A 29 18.30 -0.78 12.36
N GLU A 30 18.99 -0.61 13.48
CA GLU A 30 18.74 -1.39 14.69
C GLU A 30 17.38 -1.02 15.27
N LEU A 31 16.56 -2.02 15.58
CA LEU A 31 15.24 -1.79 16.18
C LEU A 31 15.42 -1.58 17.68
N ALA A 32 15.60 -0.32 18.07
CA ALA A 32 15.65 0.10 19.45
C ALA A 32 14.23 0.36 19.98
N GLY A 33 13.85 -0.32 21.06
CA GLY A 33 12.57 -0.10 21.74
C GLY A 33 11.49 -1.13 21.41
N VAL A 34 10.24 -0.79 21.70
CA VAL A 34 9.07 -1.68 21.55
C VAL A 34 8.14 -1.28 20.39
N SER A 35 8.41 -0.14 19.76
CA SER A 35 7.66 0.37 18.62
C SER A 35 8.63 1.15 17.72
N VAL A 36 8.61 0.88 16.42
CA VAL A 36 9.44 1.54 15.41
C VAL A 36 8.54 2.03 14.29
N THR A 37 8.55 3.34 14.08
CA THR A 37 7.74 4.02 13.06
C THR A 37 8.52 4.13 11.75
N ILE A 38 7.84 3.84 10.63
CA ILE A 38 8.41 3.88 9.30
C ILE A 38 7.58 4.81 8.43
N GLY A 39 8.22 5.69 7.66
CA GLY A 39 7.51 6.54 6.72
C GLY A 39 8.37 7.65 6.13
N ARG A 40 7.70 8.61 5.48
CA ARG A 40 8.35 9.79 4.91
C ARG A 40 8.59 10.84 5.98
N ALA A 41 9.83 11.32 6.10
CA ALA A 41 10.16 12.41 7.01
C ALA A 41 9.50 13.72 6.58
N VAL A 42 9.00 14.49 7.56
CA VAL A 42 8.52 15.87 7.37
C VAL A 42 9.27 16.81 8.32
N PRO A 43 9.39 18.12 8.01
CA PRO A 43 10.20 19.05 8.80
C PRO A 43 9.89 19.07 10.30
N GLU A 44 8.64 18.82 10.66
CA GLU A 44 8.13 18.87 12.04
C GLU A 44 8.25 17.54 12.79
N ARG A 45 8.40 16.42 12.06
CA ARG A 45 8.41 15.08 12.64
C ARG A 45 9.12 14.08 11.73
N ALA A 46 10.15 13.43 12.25
CA ALA A 46 10.81 12.31 11.60
C ALA A 46 10.28 10.98 12.18
N PRO A 47 10.01 9.96 11.33
CA PRO A 47 9.83 8.59 11.80
C PRO A 47 11.19 8.01 12.21
N ASP A 48 11.16 6.91 12.96
CA ASP A 48 12.38 6.20 13.39
C ASP A 48 13.18 5.68 12.18
N VAL A 49 12.47 5.23 11.14
CA VAL A 49 13.03 4.86 9.83
C VAL A 49 12.44 5.75 8.75
N GLY A 50 13.24 6.72 8.30
CA GLY A 50 12.88 7.65 7.22
C GLY A 50 13.09 7.06 5.84
N LEU A 51 12.03 7.03 5.03
CA LEU A 51 12.06 6.66 3.62
C LEU A 51 11.99 7.93 2.77
N GLY A 52 13.10 8.27 2.13
CA GLY A 52 13.20 9.44 1.27
C GLY A 52 14.53 9.47 0.51
N PRO A 53 14.62 10.28 -0.57
CA PRO A 53 13.59 11.21 -1.06
C PRO A 53 12.38 10.50 -1.68
N ASP A 54 11.21 11.14 -1.61
CA ASP A 54 9.94 10.64 -2.19
C ASP A 54 9.16 11.82 -2.81
N PRO A 55 9.59 12.32 -3.97
CA PRO A 55 9.03 13.53 -4.58
C PRO A 55 7.57 13.34 -5.02
N GLN A 56 7.20 12.11 -5.34
CA GLN A 56 5.84 11.76 -5.77
C GLN A 56 4.92 11.42 -4.60
N ARG A 57 5.43 11.34 -3.36
CA ARG A 57 4.65 11.09 -2.14
C ARG A 57 4.00 9.71 -2.10
N TRP A 58 4.68 8.69 -2.61
CA TRP A 58 4.24 7.30 -2.51
C TRP A 58 4.22 6.78 -1.07
N VAL A 59 5.09 7.31 -0.22
CA VAL A 59 5.25 6.93 1.17
C VAL A 59 4.49 7.90 2.09
N GLY A 60 3.54 7.37 2.86
CA GLY A 60 2.89 8.10 3.94
C GLY A 60 3.87 8.56 5.04
N ARG A 61 3.54 9.66 5.73
CA ARG A 61 4.36 10.24 6.82
C ARG A 61 4.63 9.23 7.94
N LEU A 62 3.57 8.55 8.35
CA LEU A 62 3.61 7.38 9.22
C LEU A 62 2.98 6.23 8.42
N HIS A 63 3.78 5.54 7.61
CA HIS A 63 3.28 4.56 6.64
C HIS A 63 2.90 3.26 7.34
N CYS A 64 3.81 2.73 8.13
CA CYS A 64 3.58 1.53 8.93
C CYS A 64 4.36 1.61 10.25
N THR A 65 4.05 0.71 11.16
CA THR A 65 4.71 0.59 12.46
C THR A 65 5.03 -0.85 12.73
N LEU A 66 6.24 -1.08 13.24
CA LEU A 66 6.64 -2.34 13.82
C LEU A 66 6.48 -2.27 15.33
N ASP A 67 5.72 -3.18 15.91
CA ASP A 67 5.52 -3.29 17.35
C ASP A 67 6.10 -4.61 17.86
N PHE A 68 6.86 -4.53 18.95
CA PHE A 68 7.32 -5.68 19.72
C PHE A 68 6.44 -5.87 20.97
N ALA A 69 5.66 -6.95 20.96
CA ALA A 69 4.84 -7.35 22.09
C ALA A 69 4.90 -8.88 22.24
N ASP A 70 4.82 -9.36 23.48
CA ASP A 70 4.78 -10.80 23.80
C ASP A 70 5.93 -11.60 23.16
N GLY A 71 7.12 -10.99 23.07
CA GLY A 71 8.31 -11.62 22.50
C GLY A 71 8.32 -11.68 20.97
N MET A 72 7.39 -11.01 20.29
CA MET A 72 7.23 -11.10 18.84
C MET A 72 7.14 -9.71 18.19
N TRP A 73 7.77 -9.57 17.03
CA TRP A 73 7.58 -8.42 16.17
C TRP A 73 6.36 -8.60 15.27
N SER A 74 5.65 -7.51 15.08
CA SER A 74 4.47 -7.42 14.23
C SER A 74 4.50 -6.12 13.45
N VAL A 75 3.94 -6.13 12.25
CA VAL A 75 3.75 -4.94 11.43
C VAL A 75 2.27 -4.57 11.36
N THR A 76 1.99 -3.27 11.42
CA THR A 76 0.68 -2.69 11.16
C THR A 76 0.83 -1.60 10.10
N ASP A 77 0.00 -1.65 9.06
CA ASP A 77 -0.15 -0.56 8.10
C ASP A 77 -1.02 0.54 8.73
N ASN A 78 -0.55 1.78 8.74
CA ASN A 78 -1.21 2.88 9.44
C ASN A 78 -2.21 3.62 8.53
N ALA A 79 -3.06 2.85 7.85
CA ALA A 79 -3.96 3.34 6.81
C ALA A 79 -3.19 4.13 5.73
N SER A 80 -2.06 3.57 5.31
CA SER A 80 -1.22 4.22 4.31
C SER A 80 -1.96 4.31 2.98
N VAL A 81 -1.72 5.40 2.26
CA VAL A 81 -2.38 5.67 0.97
C VAL A 81 -2.10 4.55 -0.04
N ASN A 82 -0.85 4.09 -0.10
CA ASN A 82 -0.42 3.11 -1.10
C ASN A 82 -0.31 1.68 -0.56
N GLY A 83 -0.60 1.45 0.72
CA GLY A 83 -0.54 0.14 1.34
C GLY A 83 0.88 -0.42 1.49
N THR A 84 1.06 -1.24 2.51
CA THR A 84 2.25 -2.06 2.71
C THR A 84 2.02 -3.48 2.17
N LEU A 85 2.99 -4.03 1.43
CA LEU A 85 3.00 -5.46 1.09
C LEU A 85 3.97 -6.21 2.01
N LEU A 86 3.63 -7.44 2.37
CA LEU A 86 4.49 -8.36 3.08
C LEU A 86 4.93 -9.48 2.14
N LYS A 87 6.24 -9.63 1.97
CA LYS A 87 6.86 -10.77 1.30
C LYS A 87 7.38 -11.74 2.35
N HIS A 88 6.91 -12.98 2.30
CA HIS A 88 7.38 -14.10 3.12
C HIS A 88 7.79 -15.26 2.21
N GLY A 89 9.09 -15.54 2.12
CA GLY A 89 9.64 -16.44 1.11
C GLY A 89 9.29 -15.97 -0.31
N ASP A 90 8.55 -16.81 -1.05
CA ASP A 90 8.10 -16.53 -2.42
C ASP A 90 6.69 -15.92 -2.50
N THR A 91 5.98 -15.79 -1.38
CA THR A 91 4.62 -15.24 -1.35
C THR A 91 4.66 -13.74 -1.05
N ILE A 92 3.91 -12.95 -1.80
CA ILE A 92 3.68 -11.52 -1.55
C ILE A 92 2.19 -11.29 -1.37
N GLU A 93 1.81 -10.63 -0.28
CA GLU A 93 0.42 -10.26 -0.01
C GLU A 93 0.31 -8.82 0.50
N ARG A 94 -0.87 -8.22 0.37
CA ARG A 94 -1.14 -6.91 0.96
C ARG A 94 -1.48 -7.06 2.43
N LEU A 95 -0.90 -6.19 3.27
CA LEU A 95 -1.23 -6.15 4.69
C LEU A 95 -2.66 -5.59 4.90
N GLN A 96 -3.57 -6.44 5.37
CA GLN A 96 -4.97 -6.06 5.66
C GLN A 96 -5.21 -5.78 7.16
N ALA A 97 -4.40 -6.39 8.03
CA ALA A 97 -4.45 -6.25 9.47
C ALA A 97 -3.05 -6.43 10.06
N ARG A 98 -2.90 -6.17 11.37
CA ARG A 98 -1.65 -6.43 12.10
C ARG A 98 -1.18 -7.86 11.85
N LYS A 99 0.05 -8.02 11.37
CA LYS A 99 0.62 -9.33 11.05
C LYS A 99 1.96 -9.54 11.76
N ARG A 100 2.17 -10.74 12.30
CA ARG A 100 3.47 -11.12 12.85
C ARG A 100 4.48 -11.25 11.72
N ILE A 101 5.69 -10.71 11.94
CA ILE A 101 6.80 -10.83 10.99
C ILE A 101 7.90 -11.73 11.55
N GLN A 102 8.64 -12.35 10.64
CA GLN A 102 9.71 -13.29 10.92
C GLN A 102 11.00 -12.86 10.25
N HIS A 103 12.14 -13.39 10.73
CA HIS A 103 13.42 -13.17 10.07
C HIS A 103 13.33 -13.49 8.57
N GLY A 104 13.79 -12.57 7.75
CA GLY A 104 13.77 -12.67 6.28
C GLY A 104 12.50 -12.14 5.64
N ASP A 105 11.46 -11.82 6.41
CA ASP A 105 10.28 -11.14 5.88
C ASP A 105 10.66 -9.77 5.37
N THR A 106 10.15 -9.41 4.20
CA THR A 106 10.42 -8.12 3.58
C THR A 106 9.12 -7.34 3.44
N LEU A 107 9.08 -6.14 4.02
CA LEU A 107 8.03 -5.19 3.71
C LEU A 107 8.39 -4.49 2.40
N LEU A 108 7.43 -4.46 1.46
CA LEU A 108 7.56 -3.71 0.22
C LEU A 108 6.66 -2.47 0.31
N ILE A 109 7.27 -1.30 0.22
CA ILE A 109 6.59 0.00 0.23
C ILE A 109 6.86 0.68 -1.09
N LEU A 110 5.83 1.04 -1.85
CA LEU A 110 6.00 1.65 -3.16
C LEU A 110 6.77 2.97 -3.00
N GLY A 111 7.86 3.12 -3.76
CA GLY A 111 8.75 4.27 -3.68
C GLY A 111 8.81 5.08 -4.98
N ASP A 112 8.65 4.42 -6.13
CA ASP A 112 8.59 5.07 -7.44
C ASP A 112 7.92 4.18 -8.50
N MET A 113 7.75 4.72 -9.70
CA MET A 113 7.41 4.00 -10.93
C MET A 113 8.50 4.28 -11.97
N ASP A 114 9.03 3.25 -12.61
CA ASP A 114 10.02 3.43 -13.68
C ASP A 114 9.38 4.02 -14.96
N PRO A 115 10.17 4.42 -15.97
CA PRO A 115 9.65 4.99 -17.22
C PRO A 115 8.69 4.06 -17.99
N GLU A 116 8.84 2.75 -17.82
CA GLU A 116 8.01 1.71 -18.40
C GLU A 116 6.70 1.50 -17.61
N GLY A 117 6.61 2.07 -16.41
CA GLY A 117 5.46 1.97 -15.53
C GLY A 117 5.48 0.74 -14.61
N GLU A 118 6.65 0.17 -14.34
CA GLU A 118 6.83 -0.87 -13.34
C GLU A 118 7.07 -0.28 -11.94
N PRO A 119 6.52 -0.90 -10.88
CA PRO A 119 6.71 -0.42 -9.53
C PRO A 119 8.13 -0.66 -9.03
N VAL A 120 8.71 0.37 -8.42
CA VAL A 120 9.99 0.29 -7.73
C VAL A 120 9.73 0.45 -6.23
N TYR A 121 10.09 -0.57 -5.47
CA TYR A 121 9.80 -0.65 -4.04
C TYR A 121 11.00 -0.26 -3.18
N TRP A 122 10.71 0.38 -2.05
CA TRP A 122 11.54 0.23 -0.85
C TRP A 122 11.39 -1.19 -0.32
N GLU A 123 12.51 -1.86 -0.07
CA GLU A 123 12.54 -3.22 0.47
C GLU A 123 13.09 -3.17 1.90
N LEU A 124 12.24 -3.44 2.89
CA LEU A 124 12.62 -3.43 4.32
C LEU A 124 12.61 -4.86 4.85
N THR A 125 13.78 -5.49 4.86
CA THR A 125 13.94 -6.88 5.31
C THR A 125 14.20 -6.92 6.81
N PHE A 126 13.34 -7.63 7.52
CA PHE A 126 13.46 -7.86 8.95
C PHE A 126 14.51 -8.93 9.25
N LEU A 127 15.48 -8.58 10.09
CA LEU A 127 16.59 -9.42 10.49
C LEU A 127 16.50 -9.70 11.98
N ASP A 128 16.00 -10.87 12.35
CA ASP A 128 16.01 -11.34 13.74
C ASP A 128 17.06 -12.45 13.94
N PRO A 129 18.05 -12.28 14.84
CA PRO A 129 19.07 -13.28 15.12
C PRO A 129 18.56 -14.51 15.89
N HIS A 130 17.32 -14.53 16.40
CA HIS A 130 16.77 -15.60 17.24
C HIS A 130 15.64 -16.42 16.56
N THR A 131 15.78 -16.68 15.27
CA THR A 131 14.79 -17.31 14.36
C THR A 131 13.86 -18.37 14.99
N THR A 132 12.55 -18.09 15.01
CA THR A 132 11.49 -19.11 15.18
C THR A 132 10.52 -19.07 13.99
N ARG A 133 10.21 -20.24 13.42
CA ARG A 133 9.32 -20.43 12.24
C ARG A 133 7.91 -20.88 12.68
N PRO A 134 6.83 -20.15 12.37
CA PRO A 134 5.43 -20.57 12.50
C PRO A 134 4.76 -20.95 11.16
N ALA A 135 3.66 -21.70 11.25
CA ALA A 135 2.95 -22.40 10.16
C ALA A 135 1.92 -21.54 9.37
N PRO A 136 1.55 -21.93 8.13
CA PRO A 136 0.71 -21.13 7.24
C PRO A 136 -0.78 -21.25 7.58
N PHE A 137 -1.52 -20.13 7.53
CA PHE A 137 -2.99 -20.11 7.58
C PHE A 137 -3.55 -19.53 6.27
N GLY A 138 -4.58 -20.19 5.75
CA GLY A 138 -5.18 -19.96 4.43
C GLY A 138 -6.22 -18.83 4.38
N SER A 139 -6.54 -18.45 3.13
CA SER A 139 -7.30 -17.25 2.78
C SER A 139 -8.82 -17.45 2.74
N PRO A 140 -9.63 -16.40 2.98
CA PRO A 140 -11.08 -16.43 2.82
C PRO A 140 -11.53 -16.22 1.36
N SER A 141 -12.70 -16.76 1.04
CA SER A 141 -13.36 -16.89 -0.26
C SER A 141 -14.06 -15.62 -0.79
N ASP A 142 -14.09 -15.49 -2.12
CA ASP A 142 -14.66 -14.35 -2.88
C ASP A 142 -16.18 -14.30 -2.99
N VAL A 143 -16.68 -13.05 -3.03
CA VAL A 143 -18.03 -12.68 -3.49
C VAL A 143 -17.92 -12.10 -4.90
N ARG A 144 -18.76 -12.56 -5.82
CA ARG A 144 -18.78 -12.10 -7.22
C ARG A 144 -19.54 -10.78 -7.37
N HIS A 145 -18.95 -9.80 -8.05
CA HIS A 145 -19.64 -8.59 -8.51
C HIS A 145 -20.12 -8.75 -9.96
N THR A 146 -21.30 -8.21 -10.27
CA THR A 146 -21.92 -8.24 -11.60
C THR A 146 -21.90 -6.85 -12.22
N GLY A 147 -20.86 -6.54 -13.01
CA GLY A 147 -20.70 -5.30 -13.79
C GLY A 147 -19.23 -4.96 -14.11
N PRO A 148 -18.95 -4.01 -15.03
CA PRO A 148 -17.59 -3.56 -15.32
C PRO A 148 -16.89 -3.06 -14.06
N CYS A 149 -15.70 -3.58 -13.78
CA CYS A 149 -14.96 -3.28 -12.56
C CYS A 149 -13.45 -3.28 -12.81
N LEU A 150 -12.71 -2.71 -11.86
CA LEU A 150 -11.26 -2.70 -11.85
C LEU A 150 -10.74 -3.85 -10.99
N ARG A 151 -9.86 -4.70 -11.53
CA ARG A 151 -8.97 -5.53 -10.69
C ARG A 151 -7.65 -4.80 -10.53
N TYR A 152 -7.16 -4.69 -9.31
CA TYR A 152 -5.86 -4.09 -9.03
C TYR A 152 -4.89 -5.15 -8.49
N ASP A 153 -3.82 -5.41 -9.24
CA ASP A 153 -2.71 -6.22 -8.80
C ASP A 153 -1.80 -5.37 -7.91
N TRP A 154 -1.81 -5.67 -6.62
CA TRP A 154 -1.05 -4.93 -5.63
C TRP A 154 0.45 -5.12 -5.74
N VAL A 155 0.88 -6.29 -6.22
CA VAL A 155 2.29 -6.69 -6.36
C VAL A 155 2.88 -6.05 -7.59
N ALA A 156 2.22 -6.23 -8.74
CA ALA A 156 2.65 -5.63 -9.99
C ALA A 156 2.29 -4.13 -10.09
N ALA A 157 1.53 -3.58 -9.12
CA ALA A 157 0.99 -2.22 -9.15
C ALA A 157 0.21 -1.88 -10.45
N ARG A 158 -0.41 -2.90 -11.04
CA ARG A 158 -1.10 -2.82 -12.33
C ARG A 158 -2.61 -2.88 -12.16
N ALA A 159 -3.30 -2.13 -13.01
CA ALA A 159 -4.74 -2.11 -13.07
C ALA A 159 -5.22 -2.88 -14.31
N TYR A 160 -6.27 -3.66 -14.14
CA TYR A 160 -6.93 -4.41 -15.20
C TYR A 160 -8.40 -4.01 -15.24
N ARG A 161 -8.90 -3.72 -16.43
CA ARG A 161 -10.34 -3.58 -16.67
C ARG A 161 -10.91 -4.99 -16.78
N ASN A 162 -11.93 -5.29 -15.97
CA ASN A 162 -12.72 -6.51 -16.09
C ASN A 162 -14.11 -6.15 -16.63
N GLU A 163 -14.46 -6.70 -17.78
CA GLU A 163 -15.78 -6.58 -18.41
C GLU A 163 -16.29 -7.99 -18.71
N ASP A 164 -17.40 -8.38 -18.07
CA ASP A 164 -18.01 -9.70 -18.25
C ASP A 164 -17.06 -10.90 -18.07
N GLY A 165 -16.05 -10.75 -17.20
CA GLY A 165 -15.05 -11.78 -16.92
C GLY A 165 -13.77 -11.70 -17.78
N GLU A 166 -13.76 -10.88 -18.82
CA GLU A 166 -12.58 -10.64 -19.66
C GLU A 166 -11.68 -9.56 -19.02
N GLU A 167 -10.40 -9.87 -18.84
CA GLU A 167 -9.43 -8.95 -18.26
C GLU A 167 -8.54 -8.31 -19.32
N THR A 168 -8.55 -6.97 -19.36
CA THR A 168 -7.66 -6.18 -20.22
C THR A 168 -6.72 -5.35 -19.35
N LEU A 169 -5.40 -5.49 -19.56
CA LEU A 169 -4.40 -4.65 -18.90
C LEU A 169 -4.59 -3.18 -19.29
N ILE A 170 -4.65 -2.30 -18.30
CA ILE A 170 -4.73 -0.86 -18.50
C ILE A 170 -3.31 -0.32 -18.67
N THR A 171 -3.08 0.42 -19.76
CA THR A 171 -1.78 1.04 -20.09
C THR A 171 -1.90 2.56 -20.21
N GLY A 172 -0.76 3.27 -20.17
CA GLY A 172 -0.71 4.73 -20.38
C GLY A 172 -1.11 5.59 -19.17
N LEU A 173 -1.28 4.96 -18.00
CA LEU A 173 -1.48 5.68 -16.74
C LEU A 173 -0.21 6.43 -16.35
N ARG A 174 -0.36 7.70 -15.94
CA ARG A 174 0.73 8.48 -15.34
C ARG A 174 0.90 8.10 -13.87
N PRO A 175 2.02 8.46 -13.22
CA PRO A 175 2.24 8.13 -11.81
C PRO A 175 1.09 8.53 -10.87
N GLN A 176 0.55 9.75 -11.00
CA GLN A 176 -0.61 10.21 -10.23
C GLN A 176 -1.90 9.42 -10.52
N GLY A 177 -2.02 8.87 -11.73
CA GLY A 177 -3.12 7.97 -12.09
C GLY A 177 -3.00 6.62 -11.39
N HIS A 178 -1.79 6.06 -11.32
CA HIS A 178 -1.51 4.86 -10.53
C HIS A 178 -1.78 5.10 -9.04
N GLN A 179 -1.31 6.22 -8.47
CA GLN A 179 -1.61 6.61 -7.08
C GLN A 179 -3.10 6.64 -6.79
N LEU A 180 -3.87 7.30 -7.66
CA LEU A 180 -5.31 7.44 -7.50
C LEU A 180 -6.00 6.07 -7.46
N LEU A 181 -5.74 5.22 -8.46
CA LEU A 181 -6.36 3.90 -8.55
C LEU A 181 -5.95 3.00 -7.39
N ARG A 182 -4.66 3.02 -7.02
CA ARG A 182 -4.13 2.25 -5.89
C ARG A 182 -4.80 2.66 -4.58
N TYR A 183 -4.88 3.97 -4.32
CA TYR A 183 -5.54 4.49 -3.13
C TYR A 183 -7.02 4.06 -3.05
N MET A 184 -7.78 4.29 -4.13
CA MET A 184 -9.21 4.00 -4.15
C MET A 184 -9.50 2.50 -4.07
N ALA A 185 -8.72 1.65 -4.74
CA ALA A 185 -8.81 0.20 -4.58
C ALA A 185 -8.43 -0.21 -3.15
N GLY A 186 -7.59 0.59 -2.49
CA GLY A 186 -7.18 0.42 -1.12
C GLY A 186 -8.30 0.60 -0.09
N ARG A 187 -9.25 1.50 -0.37
CA ARG A 187 -10.39 1.85 0.47
C ARG A 187 -11.53 0.83 0.42
N SER A 188 -11.67 0.12 -0.70
CA SER A 188 -12.73 -0.87 -0.91
C SER A 188 -12.36 -2.23 -0.31
N ILE A 189 -12.22 -2.29 1.02
CA ILE A 189 -11.98 -3.54 1.76
C ILE A 189 -13.25 -4.41 1.59
N SER A 190 -13.11 -5.67 1.15
CA SER A 190 -14.17 -6.64 0.83
C SER A 190 -14.95 -6.44 -0.50
N GLY A 191 -14.44 -5.62 -1.43
CA GLY A 191 -15.03 -5.45 -2.78
C GLY A 191 -16.12 -4.39 -2.87
N ALA A 192 -16.69 -3.97 -1.75
CA ALA A 192 -17.66 -2.88 -1.73
C ALA A 192 -17.02 -1.56 -2.20
N ALA A 193 -17.50 -1.02 -3.31
CA ALA A 193 -17.02 0.23 -3.88
C ALA A 193 -17.31 1.41 -2.92
N VAL A 194 -16.26 1.96 -2.30
CA VAL A 194 -16.37 3.09 -1.37
C VAL A 194 -16.19 4.42 -2.12
N ALA A 195 -17.08 5.39 -1.86
CA ALA A 195 -16.90 6.75 -2.36
C ALA A 195 -15.80 7.45 -1.56
N CYS A 196 -14.75 7.92 -2.23
CA CYS A 196 -13.67 8.70 -1.65
C CYS A 196 -13.95 10.20 -1.87
N GLU A 197 -13.79 11.01 -0.83
CA GLU A 197 -14.09 12.44 -0.90
C GLU A 197 -13.04 13.23 -1.68
N HIS A 198 -13.41 14.38 -2.25
CA HIS A 198 -12.44 15.23 -2.97
C HIS A 198 -11.25 15.64 -2.10
N ALA A 199 -11.49 16.08 -0.85
CA ALA A 199 -10.44 16.54 0.05
C ALA A 199 -9.50 15.40 0.47
N GLU A 200 -10.07 14.22 0.67
CA GLU A 200 -9.34 12.98 0.93
C GLU A 200 -8.43 12.62 -0.26
N LEU A 201 -8.95 12.61 -1.48
CA LEU A 201 -8.17 12.28 -2.67
C LEU A 201 -7.09 13.32 -2.98
N ILE A 202 -7.38 14.61 -2.77
CA ILE A 202 -6.39 15.68 -2.88
C ILE A 202 -5.24 15.44 -1.89
N THR A 203 -5.59 15.11 -0.65
CA THR A 203 -4.60 14.81 0.39
C THR A 203 -3.80 13.55 0.06
N ALA A 204 -4.43 12.52 -0.49
CA ALA A 204 -3.78 11.28 -0.89
C ALA A 204 -2.73 11.51 -2.00
N LEU A 205 -3.04 12.34 -3.00
CA LEU A 205 -2.15 12.58 -4.15
C LEU A 205 -1.09 13.65 -3.91
N TRP A 206 -1.44 14.70 -3.16
CA TRP A 206 -0.59 15.89 -3.01
C TRP A 206 -0.23 16.20 -1.57
N GLY A 207 -0.58 15.35 -0.61
CA GLY A 207 -0.37 15.59 0.83
C GLY A 207 -1.28 16.68 1.40
N ALA A 208 -1.17 16.91 2.72
CA ALA A 208 -1.99 17.90 3.41
C ALA A 208 -1.67 19.34 2.95
N HIS A 209 -2.61 20.27 3.14
CA HIS A 209 -2.49 21.65 2.67
C HIS A 209 -1.21 22.35 3.15
N GLU A 210 -0.81 22.06 4.38
CA GLU A 210 0.39 22.62 5.04
C GLU A 210 1.69 22.14 4.36
N GLU A 211 1.65 21.03 3.63
CA GLU A 211 2.79 20.44 2.93
C GLU A 211 2.94 20.96 1.49
N TRP A 212 2.06 21.84 1.04
CA TRP A 212 2.11 22.38 -0.31
C TRP A 212 3.17 23.47 -0.41
N ALA A 213 3.77 23.60 -1.59
CA ALA A 213 4.66 24.72 -1.85
C ALA A 213 3.91 26.05 -1.63
N PRO A 214 4.53 27.12 -1.09
CA PRO A 214 3.83 28.34 -0.70
C PRO A 214 2.98 29.01 -1.80
N HIS A 215 3.27 28.72 -3.05
CA HIS A 215 2.61 29.26 -4.24
C HIS A 215 1.75 28.20 -4.97
N ARG A 216 1.49 27.05 -4.34
CA ARG A 216 0.74 25.95 -4.93
C ARG A 216 -0.48 25.63 -4.08
N SER A 217 -1.64 25.60 -4.72
CA SER A 217 -2.86 25.02 -4.17
C SER A 217 -3.38 23.94 -5.10
N TYR A 218 -3.94 22.88 -4.52
CA TYR A 218 -4.61 21.82 -5.25
C TYR A 218 -6.10 21.85 -4.93
N SER A 219 -6.91 21.74 -5.97
CA SER A 219 -8.34 22.00 -5.94
C SER A 219 -9.14 20.84 -6.52
N ARG A 220 -10.47 20.98 -6.48
CA ARG A 220 -11.38 20.06 -7.18
C ARG A 220 -11.11 19.99 -8.69
N ALA A 221 -10.59 21.06 -9.28
CA ALA A 221 -10.24 21.08 -10.70
C ALA A 221 -9.00 20.22 -10.99
N ASP A 222 -8.01 20.22 -10.10
CA ASP A 222 -6.79 19.42 -10.24
C ASP A 222 -7.10 17.92 -10.18
N ILE A 223 -7.87 17.49 -9.16
CA ILE A 223 -8.32 16.09 -9.07
C ILE A 223 -9.20 15.70 -10.26
N ALA A 224 -10.09 16.58 -10.74
CA ALA A 224 -10.87 16.31 -11.95
C ALA A 224 -9.99 16.14 -13.20
N GLY A 225 -8.87 16.86 -13.29
CA GLY A 225 -7.85 16.68 -14.33
C GLY A 225 -7.21 15.28 -14.29
N VAL A 226 -6.80 14.82 -13.10
CA VAL A 226 -6.26 13.46 -12.89
C VAL A 226 -7.32 12.41 -13.24
N VAL A 227 -8.53 12.54 -12.72
CA VAL A 227 -9.63 11.59 -13.00
C VAL A 227 -9.97 11.53 -14.48
N ARG A 228 -10.02 12.66 -15.19
CA ARG A 228 -10.25 12.67 -16.64
C ARG A 228 -9.11 11.96 -17.39
N ALA A 229 -7.87 12.12 -16.95
CA ALA A 229 -6.74 11.39 -17.53
C ALA A 229 -6.88 9.88 -17.29
N VAL A 230 -7.23 9.45 -16.07
CA VAL A 230 -7.44 8.04 -15.71
C VAL A 230 -8.61 7.43 -16.48
N ARG A 231 -9.75 8.11 -16.59
CA ARG A 231 -10.92 7.61 -17.34
C ARG A 231 -10.60 7.30 -18.80
N ARG A 232 -9.73 8.08 -19.44
CA ARG A 232 -9.29 7.81 -20.81
C ARG A 232 -8.51 6.49 -20.96
N CYS A 233 -7.93 5.99 -19.87
CA CYS A 233 -7.22 4.71 -19.85
C CYS A 233 -8.13 3.56 -19.39
N VAL A 234 -8.95 3.79 -18.35
CA VAL A 234 -9.68 2.70 -17.67
C VAL A 234 -11.06 2.44 -18.26
N GLU A 235 -11.76 3.43 -18.82
CA GLU A 235 -13.12 3.26 -19.32
C GLU A 235 -13.11 2.86 -20.80
N ALA A 236 -14.05 2.00 -21.21
CA ALA A 236 -14.32 1.78 -22.64
C ALA A 236 -14.90 3.03 -23.31
N ASP A 237 -15.81 3.74 -22.62
CA ASP A 237 -16.30 5.07 -23.00
C ASP A 237 -16.06 6.07 -21.84
N PRO A 238 -15.02 6.92 -21.93
CA PRO A 238 -14.71 7.92 -20.89
C PRO A 238 -15.82 8.95 -20.64
N SER A 239 -16.76 9.12 -21.57
CA SER A 239 -17.89 10.06 -21.43
C SER A 239 -19.03 9.47 -20.60
N ASN A 240 -19.09 8.14 -20.47
CA ASN A 240 -20.07 7.39 -19.71
C ASN A 240 -19.37 6.45 -18.71
N PRO A 241 -18.75 6.99 -17.66
CA PRO A 241 -17.88 6.22 -16.78
C PRO A 241 -18.66 5.20 -15.95
N LYS A 242 -18.19 3.96 -15.95
CA LYS A 242 -18.78 2.86 -15.16
C LYS A 242 -17.81 2.26 -14.14
N ILE A 243 -16.51 2.47 -14.31
CA ILE A 243 -15.48 1.93 -13.41
C ILE A 243 -15.08 2.98 -12.37
N LEU A 244 -14.81 4.21 -12.80
CA LEU A 244 -14.47 5.35 -11.96
C LEU A 244 -15.57 6.40 -12.04
N GLU A 245 -16.61 6.25 -11.22
CA GLU A 245 -17.82 7.05 -11.25
C GLU A 245 -17.67 8.36 -10.47
N THR A 246 -18.37 9.40 -10.91
CA THR A 246 -18.52 10.65 -10.13
C THR A 246 -19.67 10.47 -9.15
N VAL A 247 -19.43 10.72 -7.87
CA VAL A 247 -20.47 10.81 -6.85
C VAL A 247 -20.73 12.28 -6.56
N THR A 248 -21.82 12.81 -7.10
CA THR A 248 -22.15 14.25 -7.05
C THR A 248 -22.10 14.79 -5.63
N GLY A 249 -21.37 15.89 -5.44
CA GLY A 249 -21.22 16.55 -4.13
C GLY A 249 -20.21 15.88 -3.18
N ILE A 250 -19.81 14.62 -3.43
CA ILE A 250 -18.96 13.83 -2.53
C ILE A 250 -17.54 13.70 -3.10
N GLY A 251 -17.40 13.10 -4.29
CA GLY A 251 -16.10 12.73 -4.84
C GLY A 251 -16.20 11.67 -5.92
N TYR A 252 -15.40 10.62 -5.80
CA TYR A 252 -15.32 9.57 -6.82
C TYR A 252 -15.47 8.20 -6.17
N ARG A 253 -16.08 7.26 -6.89
CA ARG A 253 -16.20 5.87 -6.50
C ARG A 253 -15.49 5.00 -7.52
N LEU A 254 -14.67 4.07 -7.05
CA LEU A 254 -14.04 3.06 -7.88
C LEU A 254 -14.71 1.71 -7.66
N ASN A 255 -15.31 1.17 -8.72
CA ASN A 255 -15.87 -0.18 -8.71
C ASN A 255 -14.74 -1.18 -8.87
N VAL A 256 -14.46 -1.96 -7.83
CA VAL A 256 -13.36 -2.94 -7.83
C VAL A 256 -13.88 -4.37 -7.81
N LEU A 257 -13.19 -5.26 -8.49
CA LEU A 257 -13.38 -6.70 -8.33
C LEU A 257 -12.78 -7.13 -6.99
N ALA A 258 -13.56 -7.79 -6.13
CA ALA A 258 -13.00 -8.44 -4.94
C ALA A 258 -11.97 -9.48 -5.41
N GLY A 259 -10.70 -9.28 -5.02
CA GLY A 259 -9.60 -10.12 -5.50
C GLY A 259 -9.49 -11.42 -4.71
N GLY A 260 -9.84 -12.53 -5.36
CA GLY A 260 -9.33 -13.85 -5.06
C GLY A 260 -7.91 -13.98 -5.53
N GLY A 261 -7.05 -14.52 -4.68
CA GLY A 261 -5.71 -14.94 -5.08
C GLY A 261 -5.79 -15.93 -6.24
N SER A 262 -5.01 -15.68 -7.28
CA SER A 262 -4.85 -16.58 -8.42
C SER A 262 -4.33 -17.95 -7.94
N THR A 263 -5.20 -18.95 -7.84
CA THR A 263 -4.77 -20.36 -7.84
C THR A 263 -4.46 -20.74 -9.28
N GLY A 264 -3.17 -20.92 -9.57
CA GLY A 264 -2.76 -21.66 -10.76
C GLY A 264 -3.26 -23.10 -10.63
N GLU A 265 -4.28 -23.45 -11.40
CA GLU A 265 -4.73 -24.84 -11.54
C GLU A 265 -3.60 -25.68 -12.12
N GLN A 266 -3.22 -26.71 -11.37
CA GLN A 266 -2.42 -27.83 -11.84
C GLN A 266 -3.23 -28.59 -12.87
N GLY A 267 -2.83 -28.50 -14.14
CA GLY A 267 -3.24 -29.45 -15.16
C GLY A 267 -2.58 -30.80 -14.92
N ALA A 268 -3.21 -31.64 -14.10
CA ALA A 268 -2.97 -33.08 -14.10
C ALA A 268 -3.80 -33.72 -15.23
N SER A 269 -3.09 -34.28 -16.21
CA SER A 269 -3.60 -35.29 -17.14
C SER A 269 -2.37 -36.19 -17.41
N GLY A 270 -2.31 -37.44 -16.95
CA GLY A 270 -3.33 -38.45 -17.04
C GLY A 270 -2.95 -39.37 -18.21
N LEU A 271 -2.01 -40.28 -17.95
CA LEU A 271 -1.81 -41.58 -18.62
C LEU A 271 -1.22 -42.56 -17.60
#